data_AF-A0A815U7D7-F1
#
_entry.id   AF-A0A815U7D7-F1
#
_cell.length_a   1.000
_cell.length_b   1.000
_cell.length_c   1.000
_cell.angle_alpha   90.00
_cell.angle_beta   90.00
_cell.angle_gamma   90.00
#
_symmetry.space_group_name_H-M   'P 1'
#
loop_
_entity.id
_entity.type
_entity.pdbx_description
1 polymer ?
#
loop_
_entity_poly.entity_id
_entity_poly.type
_entity_poly.pdbx_seq_one_letter_code
_entity_poly.pdbx_strand_id
1 'polypeptide(L)'
;MDPTGVVRRVINKPRDIIPRNTTINPDTLLDVPEFTFIYNDADTIHAEIAELYTYSEEPEFVWNAEAFNILFQAKYGENKKWKDYSKDEKIDFIIYLLEQCELVDRTRRCQAMRAILYLVQGIIK
;
A
#
# COMPACT_ATOMS: atom_id res chain seq x y z
N MET A 1 41.84 15.35 25.92
CA MET A 1 41.09 15.24 27.19
C MET A 1 41.48 16.44 28.02
N ASP A 2 40.54 17.35 28.28
CA ASP A 2 40.80 18.54 29.11
C ASP A 2 40.29 18.27 30.54
N PRO A 3 41.10 18.47 31.60
CA PRO A 3 40.82 17.96 32.93
C PRO A 3 40.30 19.07 33.86
N THR A 4 39.05 19.52 33.67
CA THR A 4 38.28 20.20 34.72
C THR A 4 36.78 20.06 34.41
N GLY A 5 36.15 19.05 35.02
CA GLY A 5 34.75 18.70 34.81
C GLY A 5 33.78 19.70 35.44
N VAL A 6 33.49 20.79 34.74
CA VAL A 6 32.33 21.65 35.03
C VAL A 6 31.48 21.75 33.77
N VAL A 7 30.47 20.86 33.69
CA VAL A 7 29.41 20.93 32.69
C VAL A 7 28.61 22.21 32.95
N ARG A 8 28.79 23.24 32.12
CA ARG A 8 27.90 24.40 32.13
C ARG A 8 26.52 23.92 31.69
N ARG A 9 25.61 23.70 32.64
CA ARG A 9 24.18 23.56 32.36
C ARG A 9 23.75 24.85 31.67
N VAL A 10 23.50 24.79 30.36
CA VAL A 10 22.77 25.83 29.67
C VAL A 10 21.36 25.78 30.25
N ILE A 11 21.07 26.72 31.14
CA ILE A 11 19.72 26.92 31.69
C ILE A 11 18.91 27.46 30.52
N ASN A 12 18.27 26.57 29.76
CA ASN A 12 17.26 26.96 28.79
C ASN A 12 16.11 27.56 29.60
N LYS A 13 16.01 28.90 29.57
CA LYS A 13 14.82 29.59 30.07
C LYS A 13 13.59 28.92 29.45
N PRO A 14 12.50 28.70 30.21
CA PRO A 14 11.29 28.14 29.64
C PRO A 14 10.88 29.04 28.47
N ARG A 15 10.69 28.43 27.30
CA ARG A 15 10.18 29.13 26.12
C ARG A 15 8.89 29.81 26.54
N ASP A 16 8.84 31.12 26.40
CA ASP A 16 7.64 31.89 26.66
C ASP A 16 6.48 31.24 25.89
N ILE A 17 5.45 30.85 26.63
CA ILE A 17 4.23 30.25 26.07
C ILE A 17 3.62 31.33 25.19
N ILE A 18 3.70 31.14 23.87
CA ILE A 18 3.09 32.07 22.90
C ILE A 18 1.59 32.09 23.20
N PRO A 19 1.00 33.26 23.56
CA PRO A 19 -0.43 33.36 23.76
C PRO A 19 -1.13 33.00 22.44
N ARG A 20 -2.04 32.02 22.46
CA ARG A 20 -2.76 31.51 21.28
C ARG A 20 -3.78 32.53 20.70
N ASN A 21 -3.74 33.79 21.12
CA ASN A 21 -4.67 34.80 20.62
C ASN A 21 -4.04 36.19 20.65
N THR A 22 -3.06 36.42 19.78
CA THR A 22 -2.64 37.77 19.39
C THR A 22 -3.29 38.04 18.04
N THR A 23 -4.20 39.01 17.96
CA THR A 23 -4.60 39.62 16.69
C THR A 23 -3.35 40.10 15.98
N ILE A 24 -2.97 39.37 14.93
CA ILE A 24 -1.74 39.63 14.18
C ILE A 24 -1.98 40.90 13.37
N ASN A 25 -1.38 42.02 13.80
CA ASN A 25 -1.31 43.20 12.94
C ASN A 25 -0.45 42.84 11.72
N PRO A 26 -0.89 43.12 10.48
CA PRO A 26 -0.15 42.75 9.28
C PRO A 26 1.25 43.39 9.24
N ASP A 27 1.42 44.55 9.87
CA ASP A 27 2.69 45.27 9.96
C ASP A 27 3.73 44.61 10.88
N THR A 28 3.29 43.72 11.79
CA THR A 28 4.18 42.93 12.69
C THR A 28 4.55 41.55 12.14
N LEU A 29 4.00 41.15 10.99
CA LEU A 29 4.31 39.86 10.36
C LEU A 29 5.71 39.82 9.72
N LEU A 30 6.33 40.97 9.53
CA LEU A 30 7.59 41.14 8.80
C LEU A 30 8.83 40.68 9.57
N ASP A 31 8.71 40.41 10.87
CA ASP A 31 9.84 40.03 11.74
C ASP A 31 9.75 38.57 12.22
N VAL A 32 8.85 37.78 11.63
CA VAL A 32 8.83 36.32 11.84
C VAL A 32 9.93 35.72 10.96
N PRO A 33 10.93 35.02 11.52
CA PRO A 33 11.90 34.29 10.72
C PRO A 33 11.14 33.31 9.83
N GLU A 34 11.28 33.43 8.51
CA GLU A 34 10.75 32.47 7.57
C GLU A 34 11.49 31.14 7.80
N PHE A 35 10.88 30.24 8.57
CA PHE A 35 11.41 28.90 8.74
C PHE A 35 11.09 28.10 7.46
N THR A 36 12.06 28.00 6.56
CA THR A 36 12.04 26.96 5.52
C THR A 36 12.29 25.61 6.17
N PHE A 37 11.21 24.87 6.44
CA PHE A 37 11.29 23.46 6.79
C PHE A 37 11.61 22.66 5.53
N ILE A 38 12.86 22.20 5.43
CA ILE A 38 13.27 21.26 4.39
C ILE A 38 12.93 19.87 4.92
N TYR A 39 11.80 19.31 4.48
CA TYR A 39 11.44 17.91 4.71
C TYR A 39 12.34 17.03 3.84
N ASN A 40 13.59 16.82 4.26
CA ASN A 40 14.56 16.00 3.54
C ASN A 40 14.30 14.48 3.74
N ASP A 41 13.24 14.15 4.45
CA ASP A 41 12.73 12.81 4.77
C ASP A 41 11.37 12.53 4.12
N ALA A 42 10.73 13.51 3.47
CA ALA A 42 9.52 13.25 2.69
C ALA A 42 9.95 12.62 1.36
N ASP A 43 9.58 11.35 1.16
CA ASP A 43 9.84 10.69 -0.10
C ASP A 43 9.04 11.36 -1.24
N THR A 44 9.41 11.06 -2.49
CA THR A 44 8.71 11.64 -3.65
C THR A 44 7.22 11.34 -3.59
N ILE A 45 6.37 12.20 -4.19
CA ILE A 45 4.92 11.94 -4.31
C ILE A 45 4.62 10.54 -4.87
N HIS A 46 5.50 10.00 -5.71
CA HIS A 46 5.39 8.66 -6.24
C HIS A 46 5.57 7.58 -5.16
N ALA A 47 6.52 7.75 -4.24
CA ALA A 47 6.76 6.84 -3.13
C ALA A 47 5.62 6.88 -2.11
N GLU A 48 5.15 8.08 -1.75
CA GLU A 48 3.98 8.27 -0.89
C GLU A 48 2.72 7.59 -1.48
N ILE A 49 2.51 7.75 -2.80
CA ILE A 49 1.44 7.07 -3.52
C ILE A 49 1.67 5.55 -3.54
N ALA A 50 2.90 5.09 -3.73
CA ALA A 50 3.24 3.67 -3.73
C ALA A 50 2.99 3.05 -2.35
N GLU A 51 3.31 3.72 -1.25
CA GLU A 51 2.99 3.27 0.10
C GLU A 51 1.48 3.14 0.29
N LEU A 52 0.71 4.15 -0.14
CA LEU A 52 -0.75 4.14 -0.05
C LEU A 52 -1.36 2.95 -0.80
N TYR A 53 -0.86 2.64 -2.01
CA TYR A 53 -1.30 1.46 -2.78
C TYR A 53 -0.74 0.15 -2.20
N THR A 54 0.46 0.16 -1.61
CA THR A 54 1.07 -1.04 -1.02
C THR A 54 0.29 -1.53 0.20
N TYR A 55 -0.21 -0.62 1.06
CA TYR A 55 -0.95 -1.01 2.26
C TYR A 55 -2.39 -1.50 2.00
N SER A 56 -2.95 -1.19 0.83
CA SER A 56 -4.32 -1.56 0.46
C SER A 56 -4.40 -2.59 -0.66
N GLU A 57 -3.33 -3.30 -1.00
CA GLU A 57 -3.33 -4.32 -2.07
C GLU A 57 -3.12 -5.74 -1.54
N GLU A 58 -2.52 -5.89 -0.36
CA GLU A 58 -2.29 -7.20 0.25
C GLU A 58 -3.58 -8.00 0.53
N PRO A 59 -4.65 -7.44 1.13
CA PRO A 59 -5.87 -8.21 1.37
C PRO A 59 -6.60 -8.59 0.07
N GLU A 60 -6.58 -7.72 -0.94
CA GLU A 60 -7.15 -7.94 -2.26
C GLU A 60 -6.44 -9.07 -3.00
N PHE A 61 -5.11 -9.13 -2.86
CA PHE A 61 -4.31 -10.22 -3.39
C PHE A 61 -4.71 -11.56 -2.78
N VAL A 62 -4.90 -11.62 -1.46
CA VAL A 62 -5.34 -12.85 -0.77
C VAL A 62 -6.69 -13.31 -1.31
N TRP A 63 -7.65 -12.40 -1.49
CA TRP A 63 -8.95 -12.75 -2.05
C TRP A 63 -8.90 -13.20 -3.51
N ASN A 64 -7.99 -12.64 -4.31
CA ASN A 64 -7.80 -13.06 -5.69
C ASN A 64 -7.18 -14.47 -5.77
N ALA A 65 -6.19 -14.74 -4.91
CA ALA A 65 -5.57 -16.05 -4.78
C ALA A 65 -6.57 -17.12 -4.30
N GLU A 66 -7.41 -16.78 -3.31
CA GLU A 66 -8.46 -17.66 -2.81
C GLU A 66 -9.49 -17.98 -3.90
N ALA A 67 -9.97 -16.97 -4.63
CA ALA A 67 -10.89 -17.17 -5.75
C ALA A 67 -10.31 -18.07 -6.84
N PHE A 68 -9.02 -17.87 -7.18
CA PHE A 68 -8.30 -18.76 -8.10
C PHE A 68 -8.28 -20.19 -7.59
N ASN A 69 -7.88 -20.41 -6.32
CA ASN A 69 -7.77 -21.75 -5.75
C ASN A 69 -9.12 -22.47 -5.74
N ILE A 70 -10.20 -21.80 -5.33
CA ILE A 70 -11.55 -22.37 -5.32
C ILE A 70 -11.95 -22.85 -6.73
N LEU A 71 -11.77 -21.99 -7.75
CA LEU A 71 -12.15 -22.32 -9.12
C LEU A 71 -11.23 -23.37 -9.75
N PHE A 72 -9.94 -23.34 -9.43
CA PHE A 72 -8.96 -24.31 -9.92
C PHE A 72 -9.21 -25.71 -9.33
N GLN A 73 -9.45 -25.78 -8.01
CA GLN A 73 -9.80 -27.02 -7.32
C GLN A 73 -11.16 -27.56 -7.77
N ALA A 74 -12.14 -26.68 -8.04
CA ALA A 74 -13.43 -27.10 -8.58
C ALA A 74 -13.32 -27.77 -9.96
N LYS A 75 -12.39 -27.31 -10.83
CA LYS A 75 -12.20 -27.88 -12.17
C LYS A 75 -11.24 -29.09 -12.18
N TYR A 76 -10.19 -29.10 -11.37
CA TYR A 76 -9.11 -30.10 -11.46
C TYR A 76 -8.83 -30.91 -10.18
N GLY A 77 -9.44 -30.57 -9.05
CA GLY A 77 -9.25 -31.21 -7.75
C GLY A 77 -8.14 -30.60 -6.87
N GLU A 78 -8.15 -30.94 -5.58
CA GLU A 78 -7.34 -30.28 -4.53
C GLU A 78 -5.82 -30.52 -4.62
N ASN A 79 -5.38 -31.61 -5.26
CA ASN A 79 -3.96 -32.01 -5.29
C ASN A 79 -3.17 -31.51 -6.51
N LYS A 80 -3.74 -30.59 -7.29
CA LYS A 80 -3.14 -30.09 -8.53
C LYS A 80 -2.53 -28.70 -8.30
N LYS A 81 -1.38 -28.44 -8.93
CA LYS A 81 -0.71 -27.14 -8.90
C LYS A 81 -0.69 -26.54 -10.30
N TRP A 82 -0.96 -25.25 -10.40
CA TRP A 82 -0.94 -24.52 -11.66
C TRP A 82 0.38 -24.65 -12.46
N LYS A 83 1.50 -24.72 -11.74
CA LYS A 83 2.84 -24.79 -12.34
C LYS A 83 3.05 -26.06 -13.17
N ASP A 84 2.42 -27.16 -12.77
CA ASP A 84 2.61 -28.47 -13.39
C ASP A 84 1.83 -28.62 -14.71
N TYR A 85 1.01 -27.64 -15.06
CA TYR A 85 0.12 -27.68 -16.21
C TYR A 85 0.83 -27.20 -17.48
N SER A 86 0.59 -27.92 -18.57
CA SER A 86 1.01 -27.56 -19.92
C SER A 86 0.31 -26.29 -20.41
N LYS A 87 0.80 -25.73 -21.53
CA LYS A 87 0.20 -24.54 -22.13
C LYS A 87 -1.26 -24.76 -22.51
N ASP A 88 -1.59 -25.93 -23.02
CA ASP A 88 -2.94 -26.25 -23.48
C ASP A 88 -3.91 -26.38 -22.31
N GLU A 89 -3.49 -27.02 -21.21
CA GLU A 89 -4.32 -27.12 -20.00
C GLU A 89 -4.51 -25.75 -19.33
N LYS A 90 -3.50 -24.88 -19.37
CA LYS A 90 -3.63 -23.49 -18.90
C LYS A 90 -4.60 -22.69 -19.76
N ILE A 91 -4.59 -22.88 -21.09
CA ILE A 91 -5.55 -22.26 -22.00
C ILE A 91 -6.97 -22.78 -21.70
N ASP A 92 -7.14 -24.09 -21.51
CA ASP A 92 -8.43 -24.69 -21.12
C ASP A 92 -8.97 -24.11 -19.80
N PHE A 93 -8.11 -23.88 -18.81
CA PHE A 93 -8.53 -23.21 -17.57
C PHE A 93 -8.95 -21.75 -17.80
N ILE A 94 -8.23 -21.00 -18.65
CA ILE A 94 -8.59 -19.61 -18.96
C ILE A 94 -9.93 -19.56 -19.68
N ILE A 95 -10.18 -20.46 -20.63
CA ILE A 95 -11.48 -20.57 -21.31
C ILE A 95 -12.59 -20.83 -20.29
N TYR A 96 -12.36 -21.77 -19.36
CA TYR A 96 -13.31 -22.01 -18.27
C TYR A 96 -13.57 -20.77 -17.41
N LEU A 97 -12.55 -19.99 -17.06
CA LEU A 97 -12.75 -18.75 -16.31
C LEU A 97 -13.59 -17.73 -17.11
N LEU A 98 -13.41 -17.65 -18.42
CA LEU A 98 -14.21 -16.80 -19.29
C LEU A 98 -15.68 -17.25 -19.32
N GLU A 99 -15.94 -18.55 -19.40
CA GLU A 99 -17.31 -19.10 -19.30
C GLU A 99 -17.95 -18.74 -17.94
N GLN A 100 -17.19 -18.81 -16.84
CA GLN A 100 -17.69 -18.39 -15.53
C GLN A 100 -18.01 -16.89 -15.46
N CYS A 101 -17.33 -16.05 -16.26
CA CYS A 101 -17.62 -14.62 -16.38
C CYS A 101 -18.93 -14.34 -17.15
N GLU A 102 -19.41 -15.29 -17.94
CA GLU A 102 -20.66 -15.16 -18.70
C GLU A 102 -21.91 -15.56 -17.89
N LEU A 103 -21.74 -16.13 -16.70
CA LEU A 103 -22.86 -16.55 -15.85
C LEU A 103 -23.71 -15.35 -15.38
N VAL A 104 -25.02 -15.57 -15.22
CA VAL A 104 -25.94 -14.54 -14.71
C VAL A 104 -25.64 -14.18 -13.25
N ASP A 105 -25.13 -15.14 -12.47
CA ASP A 105 -24.79 -14.94 -11.05
C ASP A 105 -23.60 -13.99 -10.89
N ARG A 106 -23.89 -12.81 -10.32
CA ARG A 106 -22.89 -11.79 -10.00
C ARG A 106 -21.74 -12.33 -9.16
N THR A 107 -22.01 -13.18 -8.19
CA THR A 107 -20.99 -13.68 -7.25
C THR A 107 -19.98 -14.54 -7.97
N ARG A 108 -20.46 -15.47 -8.81
CA ARG A 108 -19.61 -16.34 -9.63
C ARG A 108 -18.79 -15.55 -10.64
N ARG A 109 -19.39 -14.56 -11.30
CA ARG A 109 -18.65 -13.67 -12.21
C ARG A 109 -17.55 -12.91 -11.47
N CYS A 110 -17.84 -12.33 -10.31
CA CYS A 110 -16.83 -11.62 -9.52
C CYS A 110 -15.70 -12.55 -9.09
N GLN A 111 -15.99 -13.80 -8.70
CA GLN A 111 -14.95 -14.79 -8.38
C GLN A 111 -14.08 -15.12 -9.59
N ALA A 112 -14.68 -15.33 -10.77
CA ALA A 112 -13.95 -15.59 -12.01
C ALA A 112 -13.05 -14.41 -12.41
N MET A 113 -13.56 -13.18 -12.33
CA MET A 113 -12.75 -11.98 -12.60
C MET A 113 -11.58 -11.84 -11.62
N ARG A 114 -11.78 -12.15 -10.33
CA ARG A 114 -10.70 -12.16 -9.33
C ARG A 114 -9.63 -13.21 -9.63
N ALA A 115 -10.04 -14.40 -10.06
CA ALA A 115 -9.09 -15.43 -10.49
C ALA A 115 -8.29 -15.02 -11.73
N ILE A 116 -8.92 -14.32 -12.69
CA ILE A 116 -8.22 -13.76 -13.86
C ILE A 116 -7.22 -12.68 -13.41
N LEU A 117 -7.61 -11.78 -12.51
CA LEU A 117 -6.72 -10.77 -11.95
C LEU A 117 -5.48 -11.40 -11.31
N TYR A 118 -5.66 -12.46 -10.51
CA TYR A 118 -4.54 -13.22 -9.94
C TYR A 118 -3.58 -13.78 -10.99
N LEU A 119 -4.11 -14.31 -12.09
CA LEU A 119 -3.28 -14.82 -13.20
C LEU A 119 -2.50 -13.70 -13.90
N VAL A 120 -3.12 -12.55 -14.16
CA VAL A 120 -2.49 -11.40 -14.82
C VAL A 120 -1.40 -10.76 -13.95
N GLN A 121 -1.58 -10.77 -12.62
CA GLN A 121 -0.57 -10.30 -11.68
C GLN A 121 0.73 -11.12 -11.74
N GLY A 122 0.71 -12.34 -12.28
CA GLY A 122 1.92 -13.13 -12.54
C GLY A 122 2.58 -13.74 -11.30
N ILE A 123 2.01 -13.51 -10.11
CA ILE A 123 2.49 -14.07 -8.84
C ILE A 123 1.82 -15.43 -8.64
N ILE A 124 2.27 -16.43 -9.39
CA ILE A 124 1.69 -17.78 -9.30
C ILE A 124 2.61 -18.66 -8.47
N LYS A 125 2.21 -18.94 -7.23
CA LYS A 125 2.94 -19.83 -6.30
C LYS A 125 2.77 -21.30 -6.62
#